data_AF-A0A177NTB5-F1
#
_entry.id   AF-A0A177NTB5-F1
#
_cell.length_a   1.000
_cell.length_b   1.000
_cell.length_c   1.000
_cell.angle_alpha   90.00
_cell.angle_beta   90.00
_cell.angle_gamma   90.00
#
_symmetry.space_group_name_H-M   'P 1'
#
loop_
_entity.id
_entity.type
_entity.pdbx_description
1 polymer ?
#
loop_
_entity_poly.entity_id
_entity_poly.type
_entity_poly.pdbx_seq_one_letter_code
_entity_poly.pdbx_strand_id
1 'polypeptide(L)'
;MHWFESQLLALNKLADKYVVSQKKPAANIVKSSADMRESRGQFIEAVQALVDNVSKVKGIAACTAYHDGLILAHSKQALNIDAFGAAVQESLHAAQQSAEMLNLGDIEQIVIVGTTNKVAMLSVGPLMLCIACPKHINLASALRQDI
;
A
#
# COMPACT_ATOMS: atom_id res chain seq x y z
N MET A 1 -6.92 -9.94 -17.21
CA MET A 1 -6.11 -9.10 -16.30
C MET A 1 -6.64 -9.32 -14.91
N HIS A 2 -5.78 -9.57 -13.92
CA HIS A 2 -6.23 -9.85 -12.57
C HIS A 2 -6.87 -8.61 -11.93
N TRP A 3 -7.96 -8.79 -11.19
CA TRP A 3 -8.67 -7.70 -10.50
C TRP A 3 -7.71 -6.87 -9.64
N PHE A 4 -6.87 -7.52 -8.83
CA PHE A 4 -5.93 -6.85 -7.93
C PHE A 4 -4.90 -6.01 -8.68
N GLU A 5 -4.28 -6.56 -9.73
CA GLU A 5 -3.35 -5.83 -10.60
C GLU A 5 -4.00 -4.59 -11.23
N SER A 6 -5.27 -4.71 -11.63
CA SER A 6 -6.04 -3.59 -12.19
C SER A 6 -6.26 -2.48 -11.17
N GLN A 7 -6.50 -2.84 -9.89
CA GLN A 7 -6.60 -1.86 -8.81
C GLN A 7 -5.25 -1.18 -8.53
N LEU A 8 -4.15 -1.94 -8.49
CA LEU A 8 -2.80 -1.38 -8.29
C LEU A 8 -2.42 -0.40 -9.42
N LEU A 9 -2.72 -0.77 -10.68
CA LEU A 9 -2.49 0.12 -11.83
C LEU A 9 -3.33 1.39 -11.75
N ALA A 10 -4.58 1.30 -11.32
CA ALA A 10 -5.42 2.48 -11.11
C ALA A 10 -4.84 3.39 -10.00
N LEU A 11 -4.35 2.79 -8.92
CA LEU A 11 -3.74 3.50 -7.80
C LEU A 11 -2.45 4.22 -8.20
N ASN A 12 -1.56 3.56 -8.94
CA ASN A 12 -0.34 4.17 -9.46
C ASN A 12 -0.65 5.40 -10.33
N LYS A 13 -1.67 5.31 -11.20
CA LYS A 13 -2.10 6.47 -12.01
C LYS A 13 -2.59 7.64 -11.15
N LEU A 14 -3.27 7.37 -10.03
CA LEU A 14 -3.71 8.40 -9.09
C LEU A 14 -2.52 9.00 -8.32
N ALA A 15 -1.57 8.17 -7.89
CA ALA A 15 -0.34 8.61 -7.24
C ALA A 15 0.47 9.53 -8.17
N ASP A 16 0.65 9.15 -9.43
CA ASP A 16 1.37 9.96 -10.43
C ASP A 16 0.69 11.31 -10.66
N LYS A 17 -0.65 11.33 -10.78
CA LYS A 17 -1.42 12.57 -10.89
C LYS A 17 -1.23 13.47 -9.68
N TYR A 18 -1.23 12.90 -8.48
CA TYR A 18 -0.99 13.64 -7.25
C TYR A 18 0.42 14.25 -7.22
N VAL A 19 1.46 13.48 -7.53
CA VAL A 19 2.85 13.98 -7.61
C VAL A 19 2.99 15.11 -8.64
N VAL A 20 2.35 14.97 -9.81
CA VAL A 20 2.35 16.03 -10.84
C VAL A 20 1.63 17.29 -10.35
N SER A 21 0.53 17.15 -9.60
CA SER A 21 -0.20 18.29 -9.04
C SER A 21 0.64 19.11 -8.05
N GLN A 22 1.57 18.48 -7.33
CA GLN A 22 2.50 19.18 -6.41
C GLN A 22 3.55 20.03 -7.14
N LYS A 23 3.90 19.67 -8.38
CA LYS A 23 4.97 20.34 -9.15
C LYS A 23 4.46 21.52 -10.00
N LYS A 24 3.15 21.78 -10.06
CA LYS A 24 2.61 22.88 -10.85
C LYS A 24 2.97 24.23 -10.22
N PRO A 25 3.58 25.17 -10.97
CA PRO A 25 3.90 26.50 -10.46
C PRO A 25 2.61 27.22 -10.04
N ALA A 26 2.66 27.87 -8.88
CA ALA A 26 1.54 28.53 -8.24
C ALA A 26 1.14 29.85 -8.95
N ALA A 27 0.67 29.75 -10.20
CA ALA A 27 0.12 30.91 -10.90
C ALA A 27 -1.21 31.37 -10.29
N ASN A 28 -1.92 30.50 -9.56
CA ASN A 28 -3.13 30.82 -8.81
C ASN A 28 -3.25 29.90 -7.58
N ILE A 29 -2.77 30.40 -6.44
CA ILE A 29 -2.62 29.64 -5.18
C ILE A 29 -3.94 28.99 -4.76
N VAL A 30 -5.05 29.71 -4.84
CA VAL A 30 -6.37 29.23 -4.40
C VAL A 30 -6.83 28.04 -5.25
N LYS A 31 -6.77 28.15 -6.58
CA LYS A 31 -7.16 27.06 -7.49
C LYS A 31 -6.22 25.85 -7.40
N SER A 32 -4.92 26.11 -7.31
CA SER A 32 -3.92 25.03 -7.12
C SER A 32 -4.12 24.26 -5.81
N SER A 33 -4.59 24.94 -4.75
CA SER A 33 -4.87 24.30 -3.46
C SER A 33 -6.13 23.43 -3.49
N ALA A 34 -7.16 23.82 -4.24
CA ALA A 34 -8.39 23.05 -4.40
C ALA A 34 -8.14 21.78 -5.22
N ASP A 35 -7.46 21.91 -6.37
CA ASP A 35 -7.12 20.79 -7.25
C ASP A 35 -6.23 19.74 -6.53
N MET A 36 -5.30 20.21 -5.68
CA MET A 36 -4.44 19.33 -4.87
C MET A 36 -5.24 18.60 -3.79
N ARG A 37 -6.17 19.28 -3.10
CA ARG A 37 -7.03 18.65 -2.09
C ARG A 37 -7.95 17.60 -2.69
N GLU A 38 -8.54 17.88 -3.85
CA GLU A 38 -9.38 16.94 -4.57
C GLU A 38 -8.58 15.71 -5.02
N SER A 39 -7.41 15.92 -5.64
CA SER A 39 -6.54 14.81 -6.08
C SER A 39 -6.07 13.94 -4.90
N ARG A 40 -5.73 14.57 -3.77
CA ARG A 40 -5.38 13.86 -2.53
C ARG A 40 -6.58 13.08 -1.97
N GLY A 41 -7.78 13.66 -1.98
CA GLY A 41 -9.01 13.02 -1.53
C GLY A 41 -9.31 11.75 -2.34
N GLN A 42 -9.31 11.88 -3.67
CA GLN A 42 -9.53 10.75 -4.59
C GLN A 42 -8.49 9.64 -4.39
N PHE A 43 -7.23 10.01 -4.16
CA PHE A 43 -6.17 9.05 -3.88
C PHE A 43 -6.43 8.29 -2.58
N ILE A 44 -6.68 9.00 -1.47
CA ILE A 44 -6.94 8.37 -0.16
C ILE A 44 -8.19 7.48 -0.22
N GLU A 45 -9.26 7.93 -0.88
CA GLU A 45 -10.48 7.13 -1.07
C GLU A 45 -10.21 5.85 -1.86
N ALA A 46 -9.43 5.93 -2.94
CA ALA A 46 -9.03 4.77 -3.72
C ALA A 46 -8.17 3.79 -2.91
N VAL A 47 -7.24 4.30 -2.08
CA VAL A 47 -6.43 3.48 -1.18
C VAL A 47 -7.33 2.77 -0.16
N GLN A 48 -8.27 3.47 0.46
CA GLN A 48 -9.20 2.86 1.41
C GLN A 48 -10.09 1.81 0.74
N ALA A 49 -10.61 2.09 -0.45
CA ALA A 49 -11.41 1.13 -1.22
C ALA A 49 -10.60 -0.14 -1.56
N LEU A 50 -9.32 0.00 -1.93
CA LEU A 50 -8.43 -1.13 -2.13
C LEU A 50 -8.27 -1.96 -0.85
N VAL A 51 -7.94 -1.31 0.26
CA VAL A 51 -7.77 -1.97 1.56
C VAL A 51 -9.05 -2.71 1.98
N ASP A 52 -10.20 -2.08 1.81
CA ASP A 52 -11.50 -2.68 2.16
C ASP A 52 -11.82 -3.89 1.29
N ASN A 53 -11.54 -3.83 -0.01
CA ASN A 53 -11.80 -4.94 -0.92
C ASN A 53 -10.85 -6.11 -0.68
N VAL A 54 -9.55 -5.85 -0.48
CA VAL A 54 -8.57 -6.88 -0.10
C VAL A 54 -8.99 -7.55 1.22
N SER A 55 -9.48 -6.78 2.19
CA SER A 55 -9.94 -7.31 3.48
C SER A 55 -11.18 -8.22 3.38
N LYS A 56 -11.95 -8.15 2.28
CA LYS A 56 -13.10 -9.04 2.04
C LYS A 56 -12.70 -10.37 1.42
N VAL A 57 -11.47 -10.51 0.91
CA VAL A 57 -11.00 -11.76 0.31
C VAL A 57 -10.90 -12.84 1.38
N LYS A 58 -11.48 -14.00 1.10
CA LYS A 58 -11.46 -15.13 2.02
C LYS A 58 -10.03 -15.54 2.36
N GLY A 59 -9.72 -15.57 3.65
CA GLY A 59 -8.40 -15.95 4.16
C GLY A 59 -7.44 -14.77 4.37
N ILE A 60 -7.86 -13.54 4.06
CA ILE A 60 -7.14 -12.34 4.49
C ILE A 60 -7.66 -11.94 5.88
N ALA A 61 -6.72 -11.70 6.80
CA ALA A 61 -7.04 -11.37 8.19
C ALA A 61 -7.03 -9.85 8.42
N ALA A 62 -6.15 -9.12 7.73
CA ALA A 62 -6.09 -7.67 7.78
C ALA A 62 -5.36 -7.13 6.55
N CYS A 63 -5.71 -5.91 6.16
CA CYS A 63 -5.00 -5.14 5.15
C CYS A 63 -4.81 -3.71 5.66
N THR A 64 -3.64 -3.12 5.41
CA THR A 64 -3.32 -1.73 5.76
C THR A 64 -2.45 -1.12 4.67
N ALA A 65 -2.50 0.20 4.52
CA ALA A 65 -1.68 0.95 3.58
C ALA A 65 -0.96 2.07 4.31
N TYR A 66 0.34 2.17 4.10
CA TYR A 66 1.22 3.15 4.71
C TYR A 66 1.89 4.03 3.66
N HIS A 67 2.22 5.25 4.05
CA HIS A 67 3.08 6.16 3.30
C HIS A 67 3.99 6.88 4.28
N ASP A 68 5.30 6.76 4.10
CA ASP A 68 6.32 7.34 5.00
C ASP A 68 6.07 7.03 6.50
N GLY A 69 5.68 5.79 6.80
CA GLY A 69 5.38 5.34 8.16
C GLY A 69 4.01 5.73 8.70
N LEU A 70 3.27 6.59 8.00
CA LEU A 70 1.92 7.01 8.37
C LEU A 70 0.86 6.08 7.79
N ILE A 71 -0.14 5.75 8.59
CA ILE A 71 -1.31 4.99 8.12
C ILE A 71 -2.15 5.88 7.21
N LEU A 72 -2.38 5.44 5.97
CA LEU A 72 -3.34 6.07 5.07
C LEU A 72 -4.70 5.38 5.09
N ALA A 73 -4.71 4.05 5.23
CA ALA A 73 -5.92 3.25 5.27
C ALA A 73 -5.69 1.96 6.04
N HIS A 74 -6.74 1.46 6.69
CA HIS A 74 -6.67 0.17 7.37
C HIS A 74 -8.02 -0.55 7.39
N SER A 75 -7.95 -1.86 7.44
CA SER A 75 -9.09 -2.72 7.72
C SER A 75 -9.53 -2.58 9.19
N LYS A 76 -10.82 -2.76 9.47
CA LYS A 76 -11.37 -2.67 10.84
C LYS A 76 -10.82 -3.71 11.82
N GLN A 77 -10.16 -4.77 11.33
CA GLN A 77 -9.70 -5.91 12.12
C GLN A 77 -8.23 -5.80 12.57
N ALA A 78 -7.52 -4.74 12.17
CA ALA A 78 -6.12 -4.56 12.56
C ALA A 78 -6.02 -3.93 13.97
N LEU A 79 -5.37 -4.64 14.91
CA LEU A 79 -5.05 -4.14 16.25
C LEU A 79 -3.62 -3.54 16.26
N ASN A 80 -3.37 -2.51 17.07
CA ASN A 80 -2.06 -1.86 17.25
C ASN A 80 -1.40 -1.38 15.94
N ILE A 81 -2.19 -0.75 15.08
CA ILE A 81 -1.82 -0.42 13.68
C ILE A 81 -0.63 0.55 13.60
N ASP A 82 -0.50 1.46 14.57
CA ASP A 82 0.60 2.45 14.62
C ASP A 82 1.95 1.76 14.89
N ALA A 83 2.00 0.87 15.88
CA ALA A 83 3.20 0.09 16.19
C ALA A 83 3.60 -0.82 15.03
N PHE A 84 2.60 -1.38 14.33
CA PHE A 84 2.85 -2.17 13.12
C PHE A 84 3.38 -1.30 11.97
N GLY A 85 2.89 -0.06 11.81
CA GLY A 85 3.40 0.89 10.82
C GLY A 85 4.88 1.24 11.01
N ALA A 86 5.28 1.49 12.26
CA ALA A 86 6.69 1.71 12.60
C ALA A 86 7.55 0.48 12.24
N ALA A 87 7.08 -0.73 12.56
CA ALA A 87 7.79 -1.96 12.21
C ALA A 87 7.90 -2.20 10.70
N VAL A 88 6.86 -1.84 9.92
CA VAL A 88 6.89 -1.89 8.45
C VAL A 88 7.94 -0.94 7.90
N GLN A 89 7.99 0.29 8.40
CA GLN A 89 8.97 1.28 7.96
C GLN A 89 10.41 0.84 8.26
N GLU A 90 10.67 0.34 9.46
CA GLU A 90 11.98 -0.18 9.85
C GLU A 90 12.38 -1.38 8.97
N SER A 91 11.44 -2.29 8.71
CA SER A 91 11.68 -3.46 7.85
C SER A 91 12.01 -3.06 6.42
N LEU A 92 11.32 -2.05 5.87
CA LEU A 92 11.59 -1.52 4.54
C LEU A 92 12.98 -0.88 4.49
N HIS A 93 13.34 -0.09 5.50
CA HIS A 93 14.65 0.55 5.55
C HIS A 93 15.79 -0.47 5.59
N ALA A 94 15.67 -1.50 6.43
CA ALA A 94 16.65 -2.58 6.49
C ALA A 94 16.73 -3.39 5.18
N ALA A 95 15.59 -3.61 4.52
CA ALA A 95 15.54 -4.29 3.23
C ALA A 95 16.20 -3.47 2.12
N GLN A 96 16.01 -2.14 2.09
CA GLN A 96 16.64 -1.24 1.14
C GLN A 96 18.17 -1.24 1.27
N GLN A 97 18.68 -1.18 2.51
CA GLN A 97 20.12 -1.29 2.75
C GLN A 97 20.68 -2.64 2.27
N SER A 98 19.94 -3.72 2.52
CA SER A 98 20.32 -5.06 2.04
C SER A 98 20.24 -5.18 0.52
N ALA A 99 19.33 -4.45 -0.14
CA ALA A 99 19.14 -4.46 -1.58
C ALA A 99 20.37 -3.93 -2.32
N GLU A 100 20.98 -2.86 -1.81
CA GLU A 100 22.23 -2.30 -2.35
C GLU A 100 23.38 -3.31 -2.24
N MET A 101 23.52 -3.95 -1.07
CA MET A 101 24.58 -4.94 -0.84
C MET A 101 24.44 -6.17 -1.73
N LEU A 102 23.20 -6.57 -2.04
CA LEU A 102 22.88 -7.78 -2.80
C LEU A 102 22.57 -7.50 -4.28
N ASN A 103 22.62 -6.23 -4.70
CA ASN A 103 22.26 -5.78 -6.05
C ASN A 103 20.85 -6.25 -6.49
N LEU A 104 19.85 -6.13 -5.62
CA LEU A 104 18.48 -6.56 -5.88
C LEU A 104 17.65 -5.54 -6.68
N GLY A 105 18.13 -4.31 -6.80
CA GLY A 105 17.34 -3.18 -7.30
C GLY A 105 16.32 -2.70 -6.27
N ASP A 106 15.20 -2.14 -6.73
CA ASP A 106 14.15 -1.64 -5.86
C ASP A 106 13.41 -2.79 -5.15
N ILE A 107 13.15 -2.62 -3.85
CA ILE A 107 12.37 -3.60 -3.09
C ILE A 107 10.89 -3.49 -3.48
N GLU A 108 10.41 -4.45 -4.26
CA GLU A 108 8.99 -4.53 -4.64
C GLU A 108 8.14 -5.24 -3.56
N GLN A 109 8.73 -6.18 -2.83
CA GLN A 109 8.00 -7.03 -1.88
C GLN A 109 8.87 -7.50 -0.72
N ILE A 110 8.29 -7.51 0.48
CA ILE A 110 8.83 -8.17 1.68
C ILE A 110 7.79 -9.15 2.20
N VAL A 111 8.20 -10.37 2.57
CA VAL A 111 7.30 -11.34 3.21
C VAL A 111 7.90 -11.82 4.52
N ILE A 112 7.17 -11.59 5.61
CA ILE A 112 7.51 -12.09 6.94
C ILE A 112 6.58 -13.24 7.27
N VAL A 113 7.13 -14.42 7.53
CA VAL A 113 6.36 -15.64 7.81
C VAL A 113 6.61 -16.08 9.25
N GLY A 114 5.58 -15.98 10.08
CA GLY A 114 5.57 -16.54 11.43
C GLY A 114 5.15 -18.01 11.45
N THR A 115 4.97 -18.55 12.65
CA THR A 115 4.47 -19.92 12.85
C THR A 115 3.01 -20.06 12.43
N THR A 116 2.19 -19.05 12.71
CA THR A 116 0.74 -19.07 12.46
C THR A 116 0.32 -18.22 11.26
N ASN A 117 0.82 -16.99 11.19
CA ASN A 117 0.44 -15.99 10.20
C ASN A 117 1.64 -15.54 9.38
N LYS A 118 1.37 -14.90 8.26
CA LYS A 118 2.35 -14.16 7.47
C LYS A 118 1.84 -12.78 7.13
N VAL A 119 2.78 -11.89 6.85
CA VAL A 119 2.55 -10.54 6.36
C VAL A 119 3.31 -10.39 5.05
N ALA A 120 2.62 -9.96 4.00
CA ALA A 120 3.25 -9.48 2.78
C ALA A 120 3.16 -7.96 2.75
N MET A 121 4.29 -7.30 2.52
CA MET A 121 4.41 -5.86 2.31
C MET A 121 4.74 -5.66 0.83
N LEU A 122 3.93 -4.89 0.13
CA LEU A 122 4.04 -4.66 -1.32
C LEU A 122 4.22 -3.18 -1.58
N SER A 123 5.27 -2.82 -2.33
CA SER A 123 5.48 -1.46 -2.80
C SER A 123 4.51 -1.17 -3.95
N VAL A 124 3.70 -0.12 -3.80
CA VAL A 124 2.72 0.34 -4.80
C VAL A 124 2.91 1.83 -5.00
N GLY A 125 3.82 2.19 -5.91
CA GLY A 125 4.26 3.57 -6.07
C GLY A 125 4.87 4.08 -4.75
N PRO A 126 4.38 5.19 -4.17
CA PRO A 126 4.88 5.71 -2.89
C PRO A 126 4.29 5.00 -1.66
N LEU A 127 3.44 3.98 -1.85
CA LEU A 127 2.72 3.31 -0.78
C LEU A 127 3.34 1.95 -0.45
N MET A 128 3.19 1.57 0.82
CA MET A 128 3.42 0.21 1.28
C MET A 128 2.08 -0.43 1.65
N LEU A 129 1.63 -1.41 0.88
CA LEU A 129 0.43 -2.19 1.16
C LEU A 129 0.81 -3.44 1.97
N CYS A 130 0.29 -3.56 3.17
CA CYS A 130 0.54 -4.67 4.07
C CYS A 130 -0.69 -5.57 4.15
N ILE A 131 -0.52 -6.85 3.87
CA ILE A 131 -1.58 -7.87 3.88
C ILE A 131 -1.20 -8.99 4.84
N ALA A 132 -1.99 -9.16 5.89
CA ALA A 132 -1.84 -10.23 6.86
C ALA A 132 -2.80 -11.38 6.56
N CYS A 133 -2.31 -12.62 6.60
CA CYS A 133 -3.12 -13.82 6.40
C CYS A 133 -2.53 -15.02 7.17
N PRO A 134 -3.30 -16.09 7.42
CA PRO A 134 -2.75 -17.34 7.91
C PRO A 134 -1.66 -17.87 6.98
N LYS A 135 -0.60 -18.46 7.57
CA LYS A 135 0.61 -18.92 6.86
C LYS A 135 0.30 -19.79 5.64
N HIS A 136 -0.70 -20.67 5.78
CA HIS A 136 -1.09 -21.66 4.77
C HIS A 136 -1.87 -21.08 3.58
N ILE A 137 -2.36 -19.84 3.67
CA ILE A 137 -3.09 -19.20 2.57
C ILE A 137 -2.10 -18.81 1.46
N ASN A 138 -2.33 -19.27 0.23
CA ASN A 138 -1.59 -18.79 -0.92
C ASN A 138 -2.12 -17.40 -1.32
N LEU A 139 -1.41 -16.34 -0.91
CA LEU A 139 -1.86 -14.96 -1.09
C LEU A 139 -2.00 -14.58 -2.58
N ALA A 140 -1.06 -15.01 -3.43
CA ALA A 140 -1.15 -14.77 -4.86
C ALA A 140 -2.41 -15.42 -5.47
N SER A 141 -2.74 -16.64 -5.04
CA SER A 141 -3.97 -17.31 -5.50
C SER A 141 -5.24 -16.65 -4.96
N ALA A 142 -5.21 -16.18 -3.71
CA ALA A 142 -6.36 -15.51 -3.09
C ALA A 142 -6.67 -14.17 -3.77
N LEU A 143 -5.65 -13.37 -4.08
CA LEU A 143 -5.79 -12.06 -4.74
C LEU A 143 -6.10 -12.14 -6.25
N ARG A 144 -5.98 -13.34 -6.84
CA ARG A 144 -6.35 -13.60 -8.24
C ARG A 144 -7.83 -13.87 -8.43
N GLN A 145 -8.57 -14.17 -7.37
CA GLN A 145 -10.01 -14.40 -7.46
C GLN A 145 -10.70 -13.06 -7.76
N ASP A 146 -11.58 -13.07 -8.76
CA ASP A 146 -12.44 -11.92 -9.04
C ASP A 146 -13.38 -11.72 -7.84
N ILE A 147 -13.31 -10.54 -7.22
CA ILE A 147 -14.23 -10.10 -6.15
C ILE A 147 -15.48 -9.51 -6.77
#